data_AF-A0A0M9AGY5-F1
#
_entry.id   AF-A0A0M9AGY5-F1
#
_cell.length_a   1.000
_cell.length_b   1.000
_cell.length_c   1.000
_cell.angle_alpha   90.00
_cell.angle_beta   90.00
_cell.angle_gamma   90.00
#
_symmetry.space_group_name_H-M   'P 1'
#
loop_
_entity.id
_entity.type
_entity.pdbx_description
1 polymer ?
#
loop_
_entity_poly.entity_id
_entity_poly.type
_entity_poly.pdbx_seq_one_letter_code
_entity_poly.pdbx_strand_id
1 'polypeptide(L)'
;MKRMAVLWAVFLLGMGAWAERMADRLHGFALDLPEGWKVVLGEGGLLLTDLESTLLVRGMPLKPPKEAVRPLLEEARRLSGGQATLHFKPASGGLMLLARGLGYPLPLTQGAMGDLLLFAADPQVQAALSGLRYEATHLLLPGPKSLLAVSAYLPQDLPTDRRKEVLGLLRSLEFLGPEKRVPYRVEAVLDPLLGVPALRVPVPQGYTLQGGVVGFTETQRRPVFQLSKGGVVLRREAIYLQALAIATPFGGSPSTILLWNGRAGKVPGFLCAQGPGELPALFAQGLWAWETGSPWEVEKAKPLQGVSRVAQYLEKVREAFYWQMGQQMLMAMGRPGDQFQSWRQSLDLRARQGSVGRQAVVEALGFLRYAPSFAASSADCTLHLEIALVQGPKEALAREEGVLAGVLLGLALDPRWMALEAERSRTVSRDLTRMVLQMNKEAEEFNTWMSRSWTNLLSDQTYARDPATGETFRLYKQSFDTGTFWREPVFGGVLGGVERGGKLEELLQAGGWRRLEESLSGLPGTWR
;
A
#
# COMPACT_ATOMS: atom_id res chain seq x y z
N MET A 1 2.24 0.15 -22.39
CA MET A 1 1.79 0.30 -20.99
C MET A 1 2.78 -0.43 -20.08
N LYS A 2 3.74 0.29 -19.51
CA LYS A 2 4.89 -0.26 -18.79
C LYS A 2 4.55 -0.41 -17.30
N ARG A 3 4.48 -1.68 -16.85
CA ARG A 3 4.83 -2.23 -15.53
C ARG A 3 4.73 -1.23 -14.35
N MET A 4 3.57 -1.20 -13.68
CA MET A 4 3.46 -0.78 -12.27
C MET A 4 4.11 -1.85 -11.40
N ALA A 5 5.43 -1.79 -11.24
CA ALA A 5 6.08 -2.41 -10.10
C ALA A 5 5.77 -1.53 -8.88
N VAL A 6 5.09 -2.09 -7.88
CA VAL A 6 4.83 -1.45 -6.59
C VAL A 6 6.19 -1.13 -5.96
N LEU A 7 6.66 0.11 -6.15
CA LEU A 7 7.88 0.60 -5.53
C LEU A 7 7.56 0.99 -4.10
N TRP A 8 8.17 0.21 -3.22
CA TRP A 8 8.14 0.28 -1.78
C TRP A 8 8.59 1.65 -1.26
N ALA A 9 7.76 2.26 -0.41
CA ALA A 9 8.15 3.46 0.31
C ALA A 9 9.33 3.12 1.24
N VAL A 10 10.50 3.67 0.93
CA VAL A 10 11.54 3.89 1.93
C VAL A 10 10.94 4.86 2.93
N PHE A 11 10.72 4.38 4.15
CA PHE A 11 10.29 5.19 5.29
C PHE A 11 11.38 6.23 5.54
N LEU A 12 11.19 7.45 5.04
CA LEU A 12 11.98 8.59 5.46
C LEU A 12 11.27 9.23 6.62
N LEU A 13 11.66 8.78 7.79
CA LEU A 13 11.12 9.25 9.04
C LEU A 13 11.63 10.64 9.33
N GLY A 14 10.75 11.61 9.19
CA GLY A 14 10.80 12.85 9.96
C GLY A 14 10.49 12.58 11.43
N MET A 15 11.19 11.65 12.09
CA MET A 15 11.20 11.59 13.56
C MET A 15 12.14 12.69 14.09
N GLY A 16 11.78 13.94 13.86
CA GLY A 16 12.38 15.14 14.45
C GLY A 16 11.38 15.79 15.39
N ALA A 17 10.92 15.03 16.38
CA ALA A 17 9.67 15.32 17.05
C ALA A 17 9.82 15.93 18.43
N TRP A 18 11.00 15.94 19.04
CA TRP A 18 11.17 16.62 20.32
C TRP A 18 11.95 17.92 20.20
N ALA A 19 12.62 18.16 19.07
CA ALA A 19 13.47 19.31 18.89
C ALA A 19 13.39 19.86 17.47
N GLU A 20 13.49 21.19 17.35
CA GLU A 20 13.78 21.91 16.10
C GLU A 20 15.09 21.42 15.44
N ARG A 21 15.92 20.72 16.22
CA ARG A 21 17.21 20.14 15.87
C ARG A 21 17.16 18.61 15.87
N MET A 22 17.40 18.00 14.72
CA MET A 22 17.57 16.57 14.54
C MET A 22 19.02 16.18 14.81
N ALA A 23 19.25 15.08 15.54
CA ALA A 23 20.57 14.49 15.74
C ALA A 23 20.59 13.03 15.28
N ASP A 24 21.63 12.64 14.55
CA ASP A 24 21.91 11.26 14.17
C ASP A 24 23.24 10.83 14.82
N ARG A 25 23.12 10.04 15.88
CA ARG A 25 24.27 9.57 16.67
C ARG A 25 24.96 8.36 16.06
N LEU A 26 24.36 7.70 15.06
CA LEU A 26 24.97 6.55 14.38
C LEU A 26 25.90 7.04 13.27
N HIS A 27 25.42 7.98 12.47
CA HIS A 27 26.15 8.53 11.31
C HIS A 27 26.91 9.81 11.66
N GLY A 28 26.63 10.41 12.82
CA GLY A 28 27.49 11.41 13.45
C GLY A 28 27.27 12.83 12.93
N PHE A 29 26.01 13.24 12.76
CA PHE A 29 25.66 14.60 12.39
C PHE A 29 24.43 15.11 13.14
N ALA A 30 24.25 16.43 13.21
CA ALA A 30 23.04 17.07 13.70
C ALA A 30 22.73 18.30 12.84
N LEU A 31 21.45 18.63 12.66
CA LEU A 31 21.02 19.81 11.92
C LEU A 31 19.64 20.29 12.37
N ASP A 32 19.33 21.54 12.06
CA ASP A 32 17.97 22.06 12.23
C ASP A 32 17.18 21.71 10.97
N LEU A 33 16.10 20.93 11.13
CA LEU A 33 15.33 20.37 10.02
C LEU A 33 13.93 21.00 10.01
N PRO A 34 13.67 21.96 9.11
CA PRO A 34 12.35 22.56 9.00
C PRO A 34 11.31 21.57 8.49
N GLU A 35 10.05 21.89 8.72
CA GLU A 35 8.93 21.11 8.20
C GLU A 35 8.99 20.94 6.67
N GLY A 36 8.60 19.75 6.21
CA GLY A 36 8.57 19.38 4.79
C GLY A 36 9.94 19.00 4.21
N TRP A 37 11.04 19.19 4.95
CA TRP A 37 12.35 18.71 4.55
C TRP A 37 12.54 17.24 4.91
N LYS A 38 13.24 16.53 4.03
CA LYS A 38 13.60 15.13 4.16
C LYS A 38 15.11 14.99 4.20
N VAL A 39 15.58 14.03 4.99
CA VAL A 39 16.99 13.65 5.10
C VAL A 39 17.14 12.25 4.52
N VAL A 40 18.04 12.08 3.56
CA VAL A 40 18.36 10.77 2.99
C VAL A 40 19.85 10.54 3.13
N LEU A 41 20.21 9.41 3.73
CA LEU A 41 21.58 8.94 3.76
C LEU A 41 21.75 7.83 2.72
N GLY A 42 22.75 7.97 1.85
CA GLY A 42 23.07 6.93 0.89
C GLY A 42 24.56 6.89 0.58
N GLU A 43 24.95 6.02 -0.34
CA GLU A 43 26.34 5.90 -0.79
C GLU A 43 26.90 7.23 -1.33
N GLY A 44 26.03 8.10 -1.86
CA GLY A 44 26.36 9.42 -2.37
C GLY A 44 26.56 10.52 -1.32
N GLY A 45 26.30 10.24 -0.03
CA GLY A 45 26.40 11.22 1.07
C GLY A 45 25.05 11.55 1.73
N LEU A 46 25.04 12.68 2.44
CA LEU A 46 23.87 13.22 3.14
C LEU A 46 23.10 14.17 2.21
N LEU A 47 21.88 13.79 1.86
CA LEU A 47 20.95 14.58 1.05
C LEU A 47 19.89 15.23 1.94
N LEU A 48 19.69 16.53 1.80
CA LEU A 48 18.58 17.27 2.40
C LEU A 48 17.72 17.83 1.28
N THR A 49 16.41 17.60 1.31
CA THR A 49 15.52 18.13 0.27
C THR A 49 14.09 18.31 0.72
N ASP A 50 13.44 19.39 0.28
CA ASP A 50 11.98 19.57 0.33
C ASP A 50 11.32 19.16 -1.00
N LEU A 51 12.02 18.36 -1.82
CA LEU A 51 11.73 17.98 -3.22
C LEU A 51 11.85 19.11 -4.25
N GLU A 52 11.97 20.37 -3.85
CA GLU A 52 12.26 21.47 -4.78
C GLU A 52 13.72 21.88 -4.66
N SER A 53 14.14 22.25 -3.45
CA SER A 53 15.53 22.55 -3.14
C SER A 53 16.26 21.27 -2.72
N THR A 54 17.48 21.10 -3.19
CA THR A 54 18.32 19.94 -2.86
C THR A 54 19.68 20.37 -2.38
N LEU A 55 20.08 19.88 -1.21
CA LEU A 55 21.40 20.07 -0.63
C LEU A 55 22.06 18.70 -0.49
N LEU A 56 23.31 18.57 -0.93
CA LEU A 56 24.07 17.33 -0.89
C LEU A 56 25.43 17.57 -0.26
N VAL A 57 25.72 16.83 0.80
CA VAL A 57 27.00 16.87 1.53
C VAL A 57 27.67 15.51 1.38
N ARG A 58 28.82 15.48 0.69
CA ARG A 58 29.51 14.23 0.32
C ARG A 58 31.02 14.30 0.62
N GLY A 59 31.55 13.18 1.11
CA GLY A 59 33.00 12.96 1.16
C GLY A 59 33.51 12.52 -0.20
N MET A 60 34.61 13.10 -0.66
CA MET A 60 35.28 12.76 -1.92
C MET A 60 36.77 12.46 -1.66
N PRO A 61 37.43 11.63 -2.47
CA PRO A 61 38.86 11.41 -2.37
C PRO A 61 39.64 12.73 -2.50
N LEU A 62 40.68 12.91 -1.68
CA LEU A 62 41.55 14.09 -1.78
C LEU A 62 42.34 14.02 -3.10
N LYS A 63 41.98 14.88 -4.06
CA LYS A 63 42.56 14.94 -5.41
C LYS A 63 42.87 16.38 -5.81
N PRO A 64 43.77 16.59 -6.79
CA PRO A 64 43.99 17.91 -7.36
C PRO A 64 42.67 18.54 -7.85
N PRO A 65 42.50 19.88 -7.75
CA PRO A 65 41.22 20.54 -8.03
C PRO A 65 40.58 20.17 -9.37
N LYS A 66 41.36 20.03 -10.45
CA LYS A 66 40.88 19.65 -11.78
C LYS A 66 40.22 18.26 -11.81
N GLU A 67 40.79 17.30 -11.08
CA GLU A 67 40.22 15.96 -10.99
C GLU A 67 39.04 15.90 -10.01
N ALA A 68 39.14 16.67 -8.92
CA ALA A 68 38.10 16.74 -7.89
C ALA A 68 36.77 17.29 -8.41
N VAL A 69 36.80 18.25 -9.36
CA VAL A 69 35.57 18.81 -9.95
C VAL A 69 34.90 17.90 -10.98
N ARG A 70 35.63 16.96 -11.59
CA ARG A 70 35.14 16.17 -12.73
C ARG A 70 33.76 15.51 -12.48
N PRO A 71 33.50 14.87 -11.32
CA PRO A 71 32.18 14.29 -11.05
C PRO A 71 31.05 15.33 -11.02
N LEU A 72 31.34 16.54 -10.54
CA LEU A 72 30.38 17.65 -10.48
C LEU A 72 30.04 18.15 -11.89
N LEU A 73 31.04 18.21 -12.77
CA LEU A 73 30.86 18.61 -14.16
C LEU A 73 30.06 17.57 -14.95
N GLU A 74 30.33 16.28 -14.76
CA GLU A 74 29.58 15.19 -15.38
C GLU A 74 28.11 15.18 -14.91
N GLU A 75 27.88 15.44 -13.63
CA GLU A 75 26.54 15.59 -13.06
C GLU A 75 25.79 16.80 -13.65
N ALA A 76 26.42 17.98 -13.70
CA ALA A 76 25.85 19.16 -14.35
C ALA A 76 25.50 18.89 -15.82
N ARG A 77 26.39 18.21 -16.55
CA ARG A 77 26.19 17.85 -17.96
C ARG A 77 25.00 16.92 -18.15
N ARG A 78 24.82 15.93 -17.26
CA ARG A 78 23.66 15.03 -17.27
C ARG A 78 22.35 15.78 -16.99
N LEU A 79 22.36 16.68 -16.00
CA LEU A 79 21.17 17.45 -15.63
C LEU A 79 20.77 18.52 -16.65
N SER A 80 21.70 18.97 -17.49
CA SER A 80 21.45 20.01 -18.50
C SER A 80 21.33 19.49 -19.94
N GLY A 81 21.46 18.18 -20.17
CA GLY A 81 21.61 17.63 -21.53
C GLY A 81 22.82 18.20 -22.29
N GLY A 82 23.90 18.57 -21.58
CA GLY A 82 25.11 19.14 -22.18
C GLY A 82 25.14 20.66 -22.35
N GLN A 83 24.06 21.36 -22.01
CA GLN A 83 23.94 22.82 -22.24
C GLN A 83 24.24 23.70 -21.01
N ALA A 84 24.84 23.16 -19.94
CA ALA A 84 25.10 23.92 -18.72
C ALA A 84 26.17 25.00 -18.93
N THR A 85 25.91 26.20 -18.42
CA THR A 85 26.93 27.25 -18.29
C THR A 85 27.67 27.06 -16.97
N LEU A 86 29.01 27.00 -17.02
CA LEU A 86 29.85 26.70 -15.87
C LEU A 86 30.72 27.91 -15.51
N HIS A 87 30.75 28.26 -14.23
CA HIS A 87 31.59 29.33 -13.69
C HIS A 87 32.40 28.79 -12.51
N PHE A 88 33.63 29.28 -12.36
CA PHE A 88 34.54 28.86 -11.31
C PHE A 88 35.12 30.08 -10.60
N LYS A 89 35.23 29.99 -9.28
CA LYS A 89 36.00 30.98 -8.51
C LYS A 89 36.67 30.32 -7.30
N PRO A 90 37.86 30.79 -6.89
CA PRO A 90 38.40 30.50 -5.58
C PRO A 90 37.43 30.99 -4.48
N ALA A 91 37.32 30.23 -3.40
CA ALA A 91 36.59 30.61 -2.20
C ALA A 91 37.49 30.46 -0.97
N SER A 92 37.14 31.10 0.14
CA SER A 92 37.91 31.01 1.39
C SER A 92 38.05 29.55 1.81
N GLY A 93 39.26 29.00 1.69
CA GLY A 93 39.56 27.61 2.03
C GLY A 93 39.12 26.57 1.00
N GLY A 94 38.73 26.91 -0.23
CA GLY A 94 38.25 25.92 -1.19
C GLY A 94 38.02 26.40 -2.63
N LEU A 95 37.38 25.55 -3.42
CA LEU A 95 36.98 25.86 -4.80
C LEU A 95 35.45 25.92 -4.90
N MET A 96 34.94 26.96 -5.55
CA MET A 96 33.52 27.10 -5.84
C MET A 96 33.25 26.94 -7.33
N LEU A 97 32.24 26.13 -7.65
CA LEU A 97 31.73 25.90 -9.00
C LEU A 97 30.25 26.26 -9.03
N LEU A 98 29.83 27.03 -10.02
CA LEU A 98 28.44 27.33 -10.31
C LEU A 98 28.07 26.76 -11.67
N ALA A 99 27.03 25.95 -11.73
CA ALA A 99 26.43 25.45 -12.96
C ALA A 99 25.03 26.02 -13.13
N ARG A 100 24.73 26.60 -14.30
CA ARG A 100 23.43 27.19 -14.63
C ARG A 100 22.81 26.51 -15.84
N GLY A 101 21.48 26.61 -15.96
CA GLY A 101 20.73 25.98 -17.05
C GLY A 101 20.48 24.49 -16.82
N LEU A 102 20.41 24.05 -15.56
CA LEU A 102 20.10 22.67 -15.21
C LEU A 102 18.60 22.42 -15.26
N GLY A 103 18.18 21.19 -15.56
CA GLY A 103 16.82 20.71 -15.33
C GLY A 103 16.60 20.32 -13.86
N TYR A 104 15.36 19.95 -13.54
CA TYR A 104 14.99 19.42 -12.22
C TYR A 104 15.88 18.21 -11.83
N PRO A 105 16.50 18.20 -10.64
CA PRO A 105 17.47 17.18 -10.24
C PRO A 105 16.83 15.85 -9.80
N LEU A 106 15.91 15.31 -10.62
CA LEU A 106 15.18 14.07 -10.33
C LEU A 106 16.09 12.92 -9.87
N PRO A 107 17.23 12.61 -10.53
CA PRO A 107 18.11 11.51 -10.08
C PRO A 107 18.65 11.67 -8.65
N LEU A 108 18.71 12.89 -8.11
CA LEU A 108 19.14 13.15 -6.74
C LEU A 108 17.98 13.05 -5.75
N THR A 109 16.77 13.47 -6.14
CA THR A 109 15.60 13.53 -5.25
C THR A 109 14.78 12.25 -5.19
N GLN A 110 15.02 11.28 -6.10
CA GLN A 110 14.33 9.99 -6.16
C GLN A 110 14.27 9.26 -4.82
N GLY A 111 15.39 9.20 -4.09
CA GLY A 111 15.44 8.56 -2.77
C GLY A 111 14.54 9.22 -1.73
N ALA A 112 14.25 10.52 -1.89
CA ALA A 112 13.39 11.29 -1.00
C ALA A 112 11.89 11.24 -1.34
N MET A 113 11.54 10.76 -2.54
CA MET A 113 10.16 10.82 -3.04
C MET A 113 9.25 9.75 -2.44
N GLY A 114 9.78 8.60 -2.02
CA GLY A 114 8.95 7.48 -1.60
C GLY A 114 8.02 7.03 -2.74
N ASP A 115 6.72 6.92 -2.46
CA ASP A 115 5.68 6.57 -3.42
C ASP A 115 5.46 7.66 -4.49
N LEU A 116 5.77 8.93 -4.20
CA LEU A 116 5.69 10.02 -5.16
C LEU A 116 6.54 9.78 -6.42
N LEU A 117 7.54 8.91 -6.33
CA LEU A 117 8.37 8.51 -7.46
C LEU A 117 7.56 7.88 -8.59
N LEU A 118 6.49 7.14 -8.28
CA LEU A 118 5.63 6.53 -9.29
C LEU A 118 4.95 7.58 -10.16
N PHE A 119 4.56 8.70 -9.57
CA PHE A 119 3.94 9.83 -10.27
C PHE A 119 5.00 10.70 -10.96
N ALA A 120 6.15 10.91 -10.33
CA ALA A 120 7.28 11.63 -10.93
C ALA A 120 7.87 10.91 -12.17
N ALA A 121 7.61 9.61 -12.31
CA ALA A 121 8.01 8.83 -13.49
C ALA A 121 7.03 8.96 -14.67
N ASP A 122 5.85 9.55 -14.49
CA ASP A 122 4.89 9.75 -15.57
C ASP A 122 5.42 10.75 -16.61
N PRO A 123 5.31 10.48 -17.92
CA PRO A 123 5.84 11.36 -18.96
C PRO A 123 5.29 12.80 -18.92
N GLN A 124 4.03 13.01 -18.56
CA GLN A 124 3.43 14.34 -18.48
C GLN A 124 3.98 15.10 -17.27
N VAL A 125 4.14 14.42 -16.15
CA VAL A 125 4.74 14.97 -14.93
C VAL A 125 6.22 15.30 -15.17
N GLN A 126 6.97 14.43 -15.85
CA GLN A 126 8.35 14.69 -16.25
C GLN A 126 8.47 15.91 -17.16
N ALA A 127 7.56 16.06 -18.13
CA ALA A 127 7.52 17.23 -18.99
C ALA A 127 7.31 18.52 -18.17
N ALA A 128 6.38 18.52 -17.22
CA ALA A 128 6.14 19.65 -16.32
C ALA A 128 7.38 19.97 -15.47
N LEU A 129 8.00 18.96 -14.85
CA LEU A 129 9.21 19.15 -14.04
C LEU A 129 10.41 19.63 -14.88
N SER A 130 10.51 19.20 -16.15
CA SER A 130 11.58 19.62 -17.07
C SER A 130 11.48 21.09 -17.50
N GLY A 131 10.30 21.70 -17.33
CA GLY A 131 10.09 23.13 -17.52
C GLY A 131 10.78 23.98 -16.46
N LEU A 132 11.07 23.42 -15.29
CA LEU A 132 11.78 24.12 -14.22
C LEU A 132 13.26 24.31 -14.58
N ARG A 133 13.80 25.46 -14.19
CA ARG A 133 15.20 25.83 -14.42
C ARG A 133 15.95 25.92 -13.11
N TYR A 134 17.07 25.22 -13.03
CA TYR A 134 17.88 25.08 -11.84
C TYR A 134 19.29 25.62 -12.06
N GLU A 135 19.92 25.97 -10.95
CA GLU A 135 21.36 26.16 -10.85
C GLU A 135 21.92 25.31 -9.71
N ALA A 136 23.17 24.87 -9.85
CA ALA A 136 23.89 24.16 -8.82
C ALA A 136 25.11 24.97 -8.37
N THR A 137 25.22 25.23 -7.07
CA THR A 137 26.43 25.79 -6.46
C THR A 137 27.13 24.69 -5.70
N HIS A 138 28.39 24.42 -6.05
CA HIS A 138 29.24 23.44 -5.39
C HIS A 138 30.39 24.15 -4.68
N LEU A 139 30.66 23.75 -3.44
CA LEU A 139 31.80 24.16 -2.65
C LEU A 139 32.62 22.92 -2.29
N LEU A 140 33.88 22.91 -2.72
CA LEU A 140 34.86 21.86 -2.41
C LEU A 140 35.83 22.37 -1.34
N LEU A 141 35.81 21.74 -0.18
CA LEU A 141 36.65 22.07 0.97
C LEU A 141 37.68 20.94 1.20
N PRO A 142 38.99 21.22 1.15
CA PRO A 142 40.03 20.25 1.48
C PRO A 142 40.07 20.01 2.98
N GLY A 143 39.93 18.75 3.37
CA GLY A 143 40.24 18.24 4.69
C GLY A 143 41.58 17.49 4.71
N PRO A 144 41.99 16.97 5.87
CA PRO A 144 43.29 16.31 6.04
C PRO A 144 43.41 14.98 5.26
N LYS A 145 42.30 14.29 4.99
CA LYS A 145 42.28 12.97 4.31
C LYS A 145 41.31 12.88 3.13
N SER A 146 40.42 13.85 2.99
CA SER A 146 39.32 13.83 2.02
C SER A 146 38.90 15.25 1.66
N LEU A 147 38.21 15.40 0.53
CA LEU A 147 37.48 16.61 0.18
C LEU A 147 36.05 16.51 0.69
N LEU A 148 35.53 17.60 1.25
CA LEU A 148 34.11 17.75 1.52
C LEU A 148 33.49 18.52 0.36
N ALA A 149 32.55 17.90 -0.35
CA ALA A 149 31.76 18.55 -1.39
C ALA A 149 30.39 18.89 -0.83
N VAL A 150 30.06 20.18 -0.81
CA VAL A 150 28.73 20.69 -0.45
C VAL A 150 28.10 21.25 -1.72
N SER A 151 26.98 20.68 -2.15
CA SER A 151 26.29 21.05 -3.39
C SER A 151 24.87 21.52 -3.06
N ALA A 152 24.44 22.64 -3.63
CA ALA A 152 23.08 23.16 -3.52
C ALA A 152 22.48 23.31 -4.92
N TYR A 153 21.42 22.55 -5.21
CA TYR A 153 20.64 22.63 -6.45
C TYR A 153 19.35 23.36 -6.13
N LEU A 154 19.21 24.56 -6.68
CA LEU A 154 18.11 25.47 -6.36
C LEU A 154 17.43 25.94 -7.65
N PRO A 155 16.11 26.18 -7.63
CA PRO A 155 15.44 26.86 -8.72
C PRO A 155 16.08 28.22 -8.98
N GLN A 156 16.23 28.59 -10.25
CA GLN A 156 16.80 29.90 -10.63
C GLN A 156 15.88 31.06 -10.20
N ASP A 157 14.57 30.80 -10.14
CA ASP A 157 13.54 31.74 -9.71
C ASP A 157 13.28 31.70 -8.19
N LEU A 158 14.10 30.98 -7.41
CA LEU A 158 13.90 30.85 -5.97
C LEU A 158 14.06 32.22 -5.28
N PRO A 159 13.05 32.70 -4.52
CA PRO A 159 13.11 33.98 -3.82
C PRO A 159 14.33 34.09 -2.89
N THR A 160 14.89 35.30 -2.78
CA THR A 160 16.12 35.56 -2.00
C THR A 160 16.01 35.11 -0.54
N ASP A 161 14.87 35.34 0.11
CA ASP A 161 14.68 34.96 1.51
C ASP A 161 14.58 33.45 1.67
N ARG A 162 13.84 32.77 0.78
CA ARG A 162 13.80 31.30 0.77
C ARG A 162 15.17 30.69 0.48
N ARG A 163 15.97 31.31 -0.40
CA ARG A 163 17.35 30.89 -0.66
C ARG A 163 18.23 31.02 0.59
N LYS A 164 18.07 32.10 1.38
CA LYS A 164 18.79 32.25 2.65
C LYS A 164 18.37 31.19 3.67
N GLU A 165 17.08 30.89 3.76
CA GLU A 165 16.56 29.81 4.62
C GLU A 165 17.18 28.47 4.24
N VAL A 166 17.11 28.09 2.96
CA VAL A 166 17.67 26.83 2.43
C VAL A 166 19.16 26.72 2.75
N LEU A 167 19.95 27.76 2.47
CA LEU A 167 21.37 27.78 2.79
C LEU A 167 21.64 27.85 4.31
N GLY A 168 20.67 28.29 5.10
CA GLY A 168 20.67 28.24 6.56
C GLY A 168 20.73 26.80 7.10
N LEU A 169 20.09 25.84 6.45
CA LEU A 169 20.20 24.41 6.83
C LEU A 169 21.65 23.92 6.75
N LEU A 170 22.41 24.34 5.73
CA LEU A 170 23.83 23.97 5.63
C LEU A 170 24.66 24.57 6.77
N ARG A 171 24.25 25.73 7.30
CA ARG A 171 24.94 26.39 8.42
C ARG A 171 24.62 25.74 9.76
N SER A 172 23.45 25.12 9.92
CA SER A 172 23.07 24.42 11.15
C SER A 172 23.65 23.01 11.25
N LEU A 173 24.18 22.47 10.13
CA LEU A 173 24.81 21.16 10.06
C LEU A 173 26.09 21.12 10.91
N GLU A 174 26.09 20.23 11.89
CA GLU A 174 27.20 19.91 12.79
C GLU A 174 27.64 18.47 12.57
N PHE A 175 28.95 18.23 12.44
CA PHE A 175 29.51 16.88 12.54
C PHE A 175 29.79 16.55 14.01
N LEU A 176 29.17 15.49 14.52
CA LEU A 176 29.30 15.10 15.93
C LEU A 176 30.67 14.45 16.17
N GLY A 177 31.30 14.78 17.31
CA GLY A 177 32.54 14.15 17.77
C GLY A 177 32.36 12.66 18.15
N PRO A 178 33.45 11.87 18.22
CA PRO A 178 33.40 10.45 18.55
C PRO A 178 32.64 10.12 19.86
N GLU A 179 32.75 10.98 20.87
CA GLU A 179 32.11 10.84 22.19
C GLU A 179 30.58 10.96 22.15
N LYS A 180 30.04 11.67 21.16
CA LYS A 180 28.59 11.81 20.95
C LYS A 180 28.02 10.68 20.09
N ARG A 181 28.87 9.89 19.40
CA ARG A 181 28.44 8.82 18.50
C ARG A 181 28.19 7.51 19.25
N VAL A 182 27.37 6.65 18.66
CA VAL A 182 27.06 5.31 19.19
C VAL A 182 27.50 4.26 18.18
N PRO A 183 28.39 3.32 18.56
CA PRO A 183 28.74 2.19 17.71
C PRO A 183 27.52 1.33 17.38
N TYR A 184 27.46 0.80 16.16
CA TYR A 184 26.40 -0.09 15.73
C TYR A 184 26.96 -1.17 14.79
N ARG A 185 26.20 -2.26 14.66
CA ARG A 185 26.40 -3.29 13.64
C ARG A 185 25.22 -3.28 12.67
N VAL A 186 25.38 -3.83 11.48
CA VAL A 186 24.26 -3.98 10.54
C VAL A 186 23.81 -5.44 10.56
N GLU A 187 22.54 -5.66 10.87
CA GLU A 187 21.90 -6.97 10.80
C GLU A 187 20.87 -7.02 9.68
N ALA A 188 20.63 -8.23 9.16
CA ALA A 188 19.66 -8.47 8.09
C ALA A 188 18.39 -9.11 8.64
N VAL A 189 17.24 -8.56 8.28
CA VAL A 189 15.93 -9.23 8.38
C VAL A 189 15.78 -10.11 7.13
N LEU A 190 15.83 -11.42 7.30
CA LEU A 190 15.77 -12.39 6.20
C LEU A 190 14.33 -12.69 5.79
N ASP A 191 14.12 -12.89 4.50
CA ASP A 191 12.92 -13.53 3.97
C ASP A 191 13.16 -15.04 3.84
N PRO A 192 12.57 -15.89 4.70
CA PRO A 192 12.79 -17.32 4.63
C PRO A 192 12.23 -17.96 3.34
N LEU A 193 11.23 -17.34 2.69
CA LEU A 193 10.65 -17.85 1.45
C LEU A 193 11.57 -17.58 0.24
N LEU A 194 12.18 -16.40 0.20
CA LEU A 194 13.02 -15.97 -0.93
C LEU A 194 14.52 -16.24 -0.71
N GLY A 195 14.92 -16.59 0.52
CA GLY A 195 16.31 -16.88 0.87
C GLY A 195 17.25 -15.68 0.79
N VAL A 196 16.71 -14.45 0.78
CA VAL A 196 17.49 -13.20 0.67
C VAL A 196 17.14 -12.22 1.81
N PRO A 197 18.06 -11.32 2.19
CA PRO A 197 17.74 -10.20 3.07
C PRO A 197 16.63 -9.35 2.48
N ALA A 198 15.61 -9.01 3.27
CA ALA A 198 14.57 -8.06 2.89
C ALA A 198 14.92 -6.64 3.32
N LEU A 199 15.47 -6.50 4.53
CA LEU A 199 15.81 -5.23 5.15
C LEU A 199 17.13 -5.36 5.91
N ARG A 200 17.98 -4.35 5.81
CA ARG A 200 19.18 -4.18 6.65
C ARG A 200 18.92 -3.11 7.69
N VAL A 201 19.19 -3.44 8.94
CA VAL A 201 18.87 -2.61 10.10
C VAL A 201 20.18 -2.29 10.85
N PRO A 202 20.50 -1.00 11.05
CA PRO A 202 21.52 -0.60 12.01
C PRO A 202 21.06 -0.99 13.42
N VAL A 203 21.84 -1.83 14.11
CA VAL A 203 21.59 -2.28 15.49
C VAL A 203 22.63 -1.62 16.40
N PRO A 204 22.26 -0.54 17.11
CA PRO A 204 23.18 0.14 18.02
C PRO A 204 23.61 -0.75 19.18
N GLN A 205 24.75 -0.43 19.77
CA GLN A 205 25.24 -1.15 20.95
C GLN A 205 24.19 -1.16 22.07
N GLY A 206 23.93 -2.35 22.62
CA GLY A 206 22.92 -2.58 23.67
C GLY A 206 21.49 -2.79 23.18
N TYR A 207 21.22 -2.69 21.87
CA TYR A 207 19.92 -3.05 21.30
C TYR A 207 19.87 -4.51 20.85
N THR A 208 18.69 -5.12 20.98
CA THR A 208 18.35 -6.41 20.42
C THR A 208 17.38 -6.24 19.25
N LEU A 209 17.68 -6.88 18.12
CA LEU A 209 16.81 -6.90 16.94
C LEU A 209 15.97 -8.19 16.90
N GLN A 210 14.69 -8.05 16.59
CA GLN A 210 13.80 -9.12 16.19
C GLN A 210 13.06 -8.69 14.93
N GLY A 211 12.84 -9.57 13.97
CA GLY A 211 12.14 -9.20 12.74
C GLY A 211 11.98 -10.35 11.77
N GLY A 212 11.18 -10.10 10.74
CA GLY A 212 10.93 -11.05 9.67
C GLY A 212 10.13 -10.43 8.54
N VAL A 213 9.85 -11.23 7.52
CA VAL A 213 8.90 -10.87 6.47
C VAL A 213 7.56 -11.53 6.77
N VAL A 214 6.50 -10.72 6.84
CA VAL A 214 5.16 -11.16 7.23
C VAL A 214 4.16 -10.93 6.11
N GLY A 215 3.08 -11.72 6.09
CA GLY A 215 1.94 -11.45 5.22
C GLY A 215 1.30 -10.10 5.54
N PHE A 216 0.89 -9.36 4.51
CA PHE A 216 0.23 -8.06 4.65
C PHE A 216 -1.09 -8.01 3.88
N THR A 217 -1.13 -8.64 2.72
CA THR A 217 -2.37 -9.00 2.02
C THR A 217 -2.18 -10.42 1.46
N GLU A 218 -3.19 -10.95 0.78
CA GLU A 218 -3.05 -12.25 0.09
C GLU A 218 -1.89 -12.28 -0.91
N THR A 219 -1.58 -11.13 -1.51
CA THR A 219 -0.58 -11.01 -2.59
C THR A 219 0.70 -10.33 -2.15
N GLN A 220 0.74 -9.70 -0.98
CA GLN A 220 1.85 -8.87 -0.56
C GLN A 220 2.40 -9.24 0.80
N ARG A 221 3.72 -9.11 0.96
CA ARG A 221 4.44 -9.34 2.21
C ARG A 221 5.30 -8.14 2.60
N ARG A 222 5.48 -7.90 3.90
CA ARG A 222 6.15 -6.70 4.44
C ARG A 222 7.29 -7.10 5.37
N PRO A 223 8.49 -6.49 5.27
CA PRO A 223 9.48 -6.62 6.33
C PRO A 223 9.02 -5.82 7.56
N VAL A 224 9.00 -6.47 8.71
CA VAL A 224 8.70 -5.87 10.02
C VAL A 224 9.84 -6.16 10.97
N PHE A 225 10.09 -5.26 11.90
CA PHE A 225 11.11 -5.45 12.91
C PHE A 225 10.79 -4.70 14.20
N GLN A 226 11.47 -5.11 15.26
CA GLN A 226 11.49 -4.49 16.57
C GLN A 226 12.93 -4.41 17.07
N LEU A 227 13.33 -3.22 17.50
CA LEU A 227 14.54 -2.96 18.27
C LEU A 227 14.13 -2.59 19.70
N SER A 228 14.80 -3.19 20.68
CA SER A 228 14.51 -2.94 22.09
C SER A 228 15.77 -2.73 22.92
N LYS A 229 15.72 -1.78 23.86
CA LYS A 229 16.75 -1.52 24.88
C LYS A 229 16.13 -0.81 26.08
N GLY A 230 16.25 -1.38 27.28
CA GLY A 230 15.92 -0.69 28.53
C GLY A 230 14.53 -0.06 28.59
N GLY A 231 13.50 -0.73 28.05
CA GLY A 231 12.11 -0.21 28.00
C GLY A 231 11.81 0.76 26.85
N VAL A 232 12.80 1.09 26.01
CA VAL A 232 12.62 1.80 24.74
C VAL A 232 12.49 0.77 23.62
N VAL A 233 11.51 0.98 22.75
CA VAL A 233 11.19 0.12 21.62
C VAL A 233 11.07 0.99 20.36
N LEU A 234 11.69 0.55 19.27
CA LEU A 234 11.45 1.05 17.91
C LEU A 234 10.91 -0.09 17.05
N ARG A 235 9.80 0.11 16.36
CA ARG A 235 9.13 -0.90 15.53
C ARG A 235 8.88 -0.37 14.13
N ARG A 236 9.02 -1.26 13.14
CA ARG A 236 8.34 -1.15 11.85
C ARG A 236 7.21 -2.17 11.82
N GLU A 237 5.99 -1.70 11.65
CA GLU A 237 4.78 -2.52 11.67
C GLU A 237 4.01 -2.39 10.36
N ALA A 238 3.24 -3.44 10.06
CA ALA A 238 2.35 -3.49 8.92
C ALA A 238 0.98 -4.02 9.39
N ILE A 239 -0.05 -3.21 9.22
CA ILE A 239 -1.42 -3.51 9.62
C ILE A 239 -2.33 -3.43 8.41
N TYR A 240 -3.10 -4.49 8.17
CA TYR A 240 -4.18 -4.52 7.19
C TYR A 240 -5.50 -4.70 7.94
N LEU A 241 -6.48 -3.88 7.63
CA LEU A 241 -7.83 -3.94 8.16
C LEU A 241 -8.82 -4.10 7.01
N GLN A 242 -9.80 -4.98 7.20
CA GLN A 242 -10.97 -5.09 6.34
C GLN A 242 -12.21 -5.12 7.22
N ALA A 243 -12.96 -4.02 7.24
CA ALA A 243 -14.19 -3.88 7.98
C ALA A 243 -15.38 -4.00 7.03
N LEU A 244 -16.30 -4.92 7.35
CA LEU A 244 -17.51 -5.18 6.60
C LEU A 244 -18.71 -4.95 7.51
N ALA A 245 -19.69 -4.20 7.04
CA ALA A 245 -20.97 -4.04 7.72
C ALA A 245 -22.12 -4.23 6.74
N ILE A 246 -23.13 -4.98 7.17
CA ILE A 246 -24.44 -5.05 6.52
C ILE A 246 -25.44 -4.51 7.54
N ALA A 247 -26.19 -3.50 7.14
CA ALA A 247 -27.23 -2.87 7.95
C ALA A 247 -28.59 -3.06 7.27
N THR A 248 -29.52 -3.66 8.00
CA THR A 248 -30.92 -3.86 7.60
C THR A 248 -31.84 -3.06 8.55
N PRO A 249 -33.12 -2.88 8.21
CA PRO A 249 -34.10 -2.27 9.13
C PRO A 249 -34.22 -2.97 10.49
N PHE A 250 -33.77 -4.23 10.60
CA PHE A 250 -33.87 -5.05 11.82
C PHE A 250 -32.56 -5.12 12.61
N GLY A 251 -31.53 -4.38 12.20
CA GLY A 251 -30.21 -4.39 12.82
C GLY A 251 -29.07 -4.61 11.82
N GLY A 252 -27.84 -4.57 12.31
CA GLY A 252 -26.64 -4.77 11.50
C GLY A 252 -25.61 -5.64 12.18
N SER A 253 -24.75 -6.26 11.38
CA SER A 253 -23.65 -7.13 11.85
C SER A 253 -22.33 -6.63 11.30
N PRO A 254 -21.69 -5.65 11.96
CA PRO A 254 -20.36 -5.19 11.59
C PRO A 254 -19.28 -6.15 12.12
N SER A 255 -18.31 -6.46 11.28
CA SER A 255 -17.15 -7.26 11.64
C SER A 255 -15.89 -6.71 10.98
N THR A 256 -14.75 -6.85 11.66
CA THR A 256 -13.46 -6.43 11.11
C THR A 256 -12.46 -7.57 11.16
N ILE A 257 -11.82 -7.83 10.02
CA ILE A 257 -10.62 -8.66 9.93
C ILE A 257 -9.41 -7.76 10.10
N LEU A 258 -8.54 -8.12 11.03
CA LEU A 258 -7.30 -7.43 11.34
C LEU A 258 -6.14 -8.37 11.06
N LEU A 259 -5.19 -7.94 10.24
CA LEU A 259 -3.91 -8.60 10.05
C LEU A 259 -2.81 -7.67 10.56
N TRP A 260 -2.30 -7.93 11.77
CA TRP A 260 -1.25 -7.14 12.40
C TRP A 260 0.06 -7.91 12.38
N ASN A 261 1.06 -7.42 11.63
CA ASN A 261 2.35 -8.07 11.48
C ASN A 261 2.22 -9.55 11.09
N GLY A 262 1.30 -9.87 10.16
CA GLY A 262 1.03 -11.22 9.68
C GLY A 262 0.15 -12.09 10.60
N ARG A 263 -0.27 -11.58 11.76
CA ARG A 263 -1.18 -12.28 12.67
C ARG A 263 -2.62 -11.87 12.39
N ALA A 264 -3.44 -12.81 11.93
CA ALA A 264 -4.85 -12.57 11.67
C ALA A 264 -5.66 -12.63 12.96
N GLY A 265 -6.60 -11.70 13.11
CA GLY A 265 -7.56 -11.62 14.19
C GLY A 265 -8.90 -11.11 13.68
N LYS A 266 -9.97 -11.39 14.42
CA LYS A 266 -11.30 -10.81 14.19
C LYS A 266 -11.60 -9.85 15.33
N VAL A 267 -11.96 -8.62 14.98
CA VAL A 267 -12.38 -7.58 15.93
C VAL A 267 -13.87 -7.35 15.73
N PRO A 268 -14.69 -7.37 16.80
CA PRO A 268 -16.11 -7.04 16.70
C PRO A 268 -16.29 -5.57 16.31
N GLY A 269 -17.33 -5.27 15.53
CA GLY A 269 -17.60 -3.91 15.10
C GLY A 269 -16.93 -3.51 13.79
N PHE A 270 -17.19 -2.27 13.39
CA PHE A 270 -16.64 -1.67 12.17
C PHE A 270 -15.45 -0.80 12.55
N LEU A 271 -14.25 -1.39 12.54
CA LEU A 271 -13.01 -0.72 12.91
C LEU A 271 -12.24 -0.33 11.65
N CYS A 272 -12.55 0.83 11.09
CA CYS A 272 -11.86 1.38 9.93
C CYS A 272 -12.01 2.90 9.90
N ALA A 273 -11.00 3.61 9.39
CA ALA A 273 -11.09 5.05 9.15
C ALA A 273 -11.77 5.29 7.80
N GLN A 274 -12.88 6.03 7.79
CA GLN A 274 -13.57 6.41 6.55
C GLN A 274 -12.81 7.51 5.80
N GLY A 275 -12.03 8.32 6.52
CA GLY A 275 -11.16 9.35 5.95
C GLY A 275 -9.91 9.61 6.81
N PRO A 276 -8.98 10.42 6.31
CA PRO A 276 -7.73 10.74 7.01
C PRO A 276 -7.94 11.32 8.42
N GLY A 277 -9.01 12.09 8.62
CA GLY A 277 -9.31 12.75 9.91
C GLY A 277 -9.64 11.78 11.05
N GLU A 278 -10.01 10.53 10.74
CA GLU A 278 -10.36 9.51 11.73
C GLU A 278 -9.15 8.67 12.17
N LEU A 279 -8.01 8.80 11.48
CA LEU A 279 -6.79 8.04 11.80
C LEU A 279 -6.34 8.18 13.27
N PRO A 280 -6.28 9.40 13.87
CA PRO A 280 -5.82 9.53 15.25
C PRO A 280 -6.71 8.75 16.23
N ALA A 281 -8.03 8.79 16.05
CA ALA A 281 -8.99 8.06 16.88
C ALA A 281 -8.88 6.54 16.64
N LEU A 282 -8.77 6.10 15.38
CA LEU A 282 -8.55 4.69 15.03
C LEU A 282 -7.32 4.12 15.74
N PHE A 283 -6.21 4.86 15.77
CA PHE A 283 -5.01 4.42 16.48
C PHE A 283 -5.23 4.41 17.99
N ALA A 284 -5.65 5.52 18.57
CA ALA A 284 -5.65 5.71 20.01
C ALA A 284 -6.73 4.90 20.74
N GLN A 285 -7.92 4.79 20.16
CA GLN A 285 -9.07 4.12 20.75
C GLN A 285 -9.32 2.73 20.17
N GLY A 286 -8.76 2.44 18.99
CA GLY A 286 -8.91 1.17 18.29
C GLY A 286 -7.67 0.30 18.39
N LEU A 287 -6.69 0.54 17.53
CA LEU A 287 -5.53 -0.35 17.35
C LEU A 287 -4.64 -0.43 18.60
N TRP A 288 -4.19 0.69 19.13
CA TRP A 288 -3.34 0.71 20.32
C TRP A 288 -4.10 0.32 21.58
N ALA A 289 -5.39 0.62 21.64
CA ALA A 289 -6.26 0.16 22.71
C ALA A 289 -6.41 -1.36 22.70
N TRP A 290 -6.58 -1.95 21.52
CA TRP A 290 -6.65 -3.40 21.34
C TRP A 290 -5.32 -4.09 21.68
N GLU A 291 -4.18 -3.48 21.30
CA GLU A 291 -2.85 -4.01 21.62
C GLU A 291 -2.52 -3.95 23.13
N THR A 292 -2.92 -2.87 23.81
CA THR A 292 -2.51 -2.59 25.21
C THR A 292 -3.61 -2.82 26.24
N GLY A 293 -4.84 -3.07 25.82
CA GLY A 293 -6.01 -3.24 26.67
C GLY A 293 -6.60 -1.94 27.21
N SER A 294 -6.10 -0.76 26.81
CA SER A 294 -6.59 0.54 27.28
C SER A 294 -6.37 1.64 26.24
N PRO A 295 -7.26 2.63 26.15
CA PRO A 295 -7.12 3.71 25.18
C PRO A 295 -5.89 4.58 25.47
N TRP A 296 -5.43 5.26 24.43
CA TRP A 296 -4.34 6.23 24.47
C TRP A 296 -4.88 7.66 24.35
N GLU A 297 -4.21 8.61 24.98
CA GLU A 297 -4.50 10.05 24.87
C GLU A 297 -3.68 10.63 23.71
N VAL A 298 -4.32 11.14 22.65
CA VAL A 298 -3.61 11.77 21.52
C VAL A 298 -3.13 13.15 21.93
N GLU A 299 -1.82 13.36 21.93
CA GLU A 299 -1.19 14.65 22.24
C GLU A 299 -1.01 15.50 20.97
N LYS A 300 -0.71 14.86 19.84
CA LYS A 300 -0.47 15.52 18.57
C LYS A 300 -0.83 14.60 17.42
N ALA A 301 -1.54 15.13 16.43
CA ALA A 301 -1.75 14.47 15.15
C ALA A 301 -1.56 15.53 14.05
N LYS A 302 -0.60 15.31 13.16
CA LYS A 302 -0.28 16.27 12.10
C LYS A 302 -0.02 15.55 10.76
N PRO A 303 -0.74 15.91 9.69
CA PRO A 303 -0.42 15.48 8.34
C PRO A 303 1.03 15.82 7.97
N LEU A 304 1.75 14.85 7.41
CA LEU A 304 3.06 15.08 6.81
C LEU A 304 2.85 15.43 5.33
N GLN A 305 2.98 16.71 4.99
CA GLN A 305 2.83 17.21 3.63
C GLN A 305 4.06 17.99 3.21
N GLY A 306 4.40 17.89 1.93
CA GLY A 306 5.46 18.70 1.36
C GLY A 306 5.04 20.16 1.22
N VAL A 307 5.91 21.08 1.66
CA VAL A 307 5.63 22.52 1.65
C VAL A 307 6.08 23.22 0.36
N SER A 308 6.96 22.58 -0.42
CA SER A 308 7.52 23.15 -1.65
C SER A 308 6.56 23.08 -2.82
N ARG A 309 6.80 23.91 -3.86
CA ARG A 309 5.94 23.92 -5.07
C ARG A 309 5.94 22.56 -5.76
N VAL A 310 7.11 21.92 -5.84
CA VAL A 310 7.27 20.60 -6.47
C VAL A 310 6.58 19.51 -5.66
N ALA A 311 6.74 19.52 -4.33
CA ALA A 311 6.08 18.53 -3.49
C ALA A 311 4.56 18.66 -3.55
N GLN A 312 4.01 19.87 -3.43
CA GLN A 312 2.58 20.12 -3.56
C GLN A 312 2.03 19.73 -4.94
N TYR A 313 2.80 19.95 -6.01
CA TYR A 313 2.42 19.51 -7.34
C TYR A 313 2.31 17.98 -7.44
N LEU A 314 3.33 17.25 -6.95
CA LEU A 314 3.32 15.78 -6.96
C LEU A 314 2.20 15.21 -6.09
N GLU A 315 1.91 15.85 -4.96
CA GLU A 315 0.78 15.47 -4.10
C GLU A 315 -0.57 15.64 -4.80
N LYS A 316 -0.79 16.77 -5.50
CA LYS A 316 -2.01 16.99 -6.30
C LYS A 316 -2.17 15.96 -7.42
N VAL A 317 -1.06 15.58 -8.07
CA VAL A 317 -1.09 14.52 -9.11
C VAL A 317 -1.48 13.18 -8.48
N ARG A 318 -0.94 12.84 -7.31
CA ARG A 318 -1.30 11.64 -6.55
C ARG A 318 -2.76 11.63 -6.14
N GLU A 319 -3.26 12.74 -5.59
CA GLU A 319 -4.67 12.91 -5.19
C GLU A 319 -5.62 12.74 -6.38
N ALA A 320 -5.29 13.37 -7.52
CA ALA A 320 -6.07 13.24 -8.75
C ALA A 320 -6.11 11.78 -9.26
N PHE A 321 -5.00 11.05 -9.16
CA PHE A 321 -4.95 9.64 -9.51
C PHE A 321 -5.89 8.79 -8.64
N TYR A 322 -5.85 8.96 -7.31
CA TYR A 322 -6.73 8.22 -6.39
C TYR A 322 -8.22 8.58 -6.60
N TRP A 323 -8.51 9.86 -6.85
CA TRP A 323 -9.86 10.29 -7.20
C TRP A 323 -10.35 9.62 -8.48
N GLN A 324 -9.54 9.63 -9.55
CA GLN A 324 -9.89 9.03 -10.83
C GLN A 324 -10.08 7.52 -10.73
N MET A 325 -9.21 6.83 -9.97
CA MET A 325 -9.35 5.40 -9.70
C MET A 325 -10.68 5.09 -9.01
N GLY A 326 -11.10 5.93 -8.06
CA GLY A 326 -12.40 5.78 -7.40
C GLY A 326 -13.57 5.92 -8.36
N GLN A 327 -13.52 6.88 -9.28
CA GLN A 327 -14.53 7.04 -10.33
C GLN A 327 -14.56 5.84 -11.29
N GLN A 328 -13.40 5.32 -11.68
CA GLN A 328 -13.32 4.14 -12.53
C GLN A 328 -13.89 2.90 -11.86
N MET A 329 -13.62 2.70 -10.56
CA MET A 329 -14.20 1.59 -9.80
C MET A 329 -15.72 1.72 -9.66
N LEU A 330 -16.23 2.94 -9.44
CA LEU A 330 -17.66 3.20 -9.42
C LEU A 330 -18.31 2.89 -10.78
N MET A 331 -17.69 3.28 -11.90
CA MET A 331 -18.20 2.95 -13.23
C MET A 331 -18.15 1.45 -13.54
N ALA A 332 -17.13 0.74 -13.07
CA ALA A 332 -16.94 -0.68 -13.37
C ALA A 332 -17.79 -1.62 -12.50
N MET A 333 -18.00 -1.28 -11.23
CA MET A 333 -18.59 -2.19 -10.22
C MET A 333 -19.73 -1.56 -9.40
N GLY A 334 -19.97 -0.26 -9.56
CA GLY A 334 -20.95 0.50 -8.79
C GLY A 334 -22.33 0.48 -9.43
N ARG A 335 -23.36 0.41 -8.58
CA ARG A 335 -24.75 0.70 -8.96
C ARG A 335 -25.03 2.20 -8.81
N PRO A 336 -26.08 2.73 -9.46
CA PRO A 336 -26.54 4.10 -9.17
C PRO A 336 -26.76 4.30 -7.67
N GLY A 337 -26.09 5.29 -7.09
CA GLY A 337 -26.15 5.59 -5.65
C GLY A 337 -25.08 4.92 -4.78
N ASP A 338 -24.31 3.97 -5.33
CA ASP A 338 -23.10 3.48 -4.65
C ASP A 338 -22.09 4.63 -4.50
N GLN A 339 -21.33 4.60 -3.41
CA GLN A 339 -20.26 5.55 -3.14
C GLN A 339 -18.95 4.77 -3.03
N PHE A 340 -17.92 5.28 -3.68
CA PHE A 340 -16.57 4.76 -3.57
C PHE A 340 -15.61 5.91 -3.28
N GLN A 341 -14.79 5.75 -2.25
CA GLN A 341 -13.79 6.71 -1.85
C GLN A 341 -12.46 6.00 -1.69
N SER A 342 -11.39 6.59 -2.21
CA SER A 342 -10.03 6.19 -1.87
C SER A 342 -9.23 7.41 -1.46
N TRP A 343 -8.33 7.22 -0.49
CA TRP A 343 -7.52 8.29 0.05
C TRP A 343 -6.20 7.75 0.57
N ARG A 344 -5.19 8.61 0.60
CA ARG A 344 -3.87 8.30 1.14
C ARG A 344 -3.41 9.44 2.05
N GLN A 345 -2.81 9.12 3.20
CA GLN A 345 -2.32 10.10 4.15
C GLN A 345 -1.05 9.62 4.84
N SER A 346 -0.06 10.50 4.92
CA SER A 346 1.09 10.37 5.82
C SER A 346 0.83 11.18 7.09
N LEU A 347 1.02 10.62 8.29
CA LEU A 347 0.65 11.25 9.56
C LEU A 347 1.77 11.11 10.61
N ASP A 348 2.16 12.21 11.27
CA ASP A 348 2.91 12.19 12.55
C ASP A 348 1.89 12.17 13.69
N LEU A 349 1.91 11.10 14.49
CA LEU A 349 0.99 10.86 15.58
C LEU A 349 1.76 10.67 16.88
N ARG A 350 1.34 11.37 17.93
CA ARG A 350 1.86 11.21 19.29
C ARG A 350 0.74 10.98 20.25
N ALA A 351 0.96 10.04 21.15
CA ALA A 351 0.02 9.72 22.19
C ALA A 351 0.73 9.28 23.46
N ARG A 352 -0.01 9.32 24.56
CA ARG A 352 0.46 8.93 25.88
C ARG A 352 -0.51 7.98 26.55
N GLN A 353 0.04 7.09 27.35
CA GLN A 353 -0.69 6.25 28.28
C GLN A 353 0.10 6.19 29.58
N GLY A 354 -0.38 6.88 30.62
CA GLY A 354 0.36 7.03 31.88
C GLY A 354 1.72 7.70 31.67
N SER A 355 2.80 7.01 32.06
CA SER A 355 4.19 7.49 31.91
C SER A 355 4.85 7.09 30.58
N VAL A 356 4.17 6.30 29.74
CA VAL A 356 4.68 5.81 28.46
C VAL A 356 4.18 6.70 27.33
N GLY A 357 5.11 7.19 26.52
CA GLY A 357 4.83 7.90 25.28
C GLY A 357 4.95 6.97 24.07
N ARG A 358 4.15 7.25 23.04
CA ARG A 358 4.24 6.69 21.71
C ARG A 358 4.36 7.80 20.69
N GLN A 359 5.24 7.62 19.72
CA GLN A 359 5.29 8.43 18.52
C GLN A 359 5.34 7.52 17.30
N ALA A 360 4.42 7.74 16.38
CA ALA A 360 4.31 6.99 15.15
C ALA A 360 4.31 7.92 13.95
N VAL A 361 5.02 7.51 12.90
CA VAL A 361 4.73 7.98 11.55
C VAL A 361 3.98 6.89 10.83
N VAL A 362 2.83 7.25 10.29
CA VAL A 362 1.88 6.34 9.66
C VAL A 362 1.76 6.69 8.20
N GLU A 363 1.91 5.67 7.35
CA GLU A 363 1.53 5.70 5.94
C GLU A 363 0.22 4.93 5.78
N ALA A 364 -0.87 5.64 5.51
CA ALA A 364 -2.21 5.07 5.40
C ALA A 364 -2.75 5.15 3.98
N LEU A 365 -3.34 4.07 3.51
CA LEU A 365 -4.11 4.00 2.26
C LEU A 365 -5.46 3.35 2.55
N GLY A 366 -6.53 4.12 2.43
CA GLY A 366 -7.89 3.70 2.71
C GLY A 366 -8.74 3.59 1.45
N PHE A 367 -9.60 2.58 1.43
CA PHE A 367 -10.64 2.37 0.44
C PHE A 367 -11.95 2.15 1.16
N LEU A 368 -12.98 2.89 0.80
CA LEU A 368 -14.32 2.78 1.34
C LEU A 368 -15.30 2.60 0.19
N ARG A 369 -16.14 1.57 0.30
CA ARG A 369 -17.33 1.38 -0.53
C ARG A 369 -18.54 1.42 0.37
N TYR A 370 -19.52 2.23 0.00
CA TYR A 370 -20.85 2.22 0.61
C TYR A 370 -21.89 1.99 -0.48
N ALA A 371 -22.68 0.93 -0.34
CA ALA A 371 -23.73 0.56 -1.28
C ALA A 371 -25.08 0.59 -0.55
N PRO A 372 -25.79 1.73 -0.59
CA PRO A 372 -27.09 1.85 0.04
C PRO A 372 -28.14 0.99 -0.68
N SER A 373 -29.10 0.46 0.08
CA SER A 373 -30.26 -0.24 -0.47
C SER A 373 -31.44 -0.08 0.47
N PHE A 374 -32.66 -0.10 -0.06
CA PHE A 374 -33.88 -0.04 0.74
C PHE A 374 -34.02 -1.25 1.68
N ALA A 375 -33.47 -2.40 1.31
CA ALA A 375 -33.57 -3.64 2.09
C ALA A 375 -32.36 -3.87 3.00
N ALA A 376 -31.14 -3.61 2.48
CA ALA A 376 -29.90 -3.85 3.20
C ALA A 376 -28.75 -3.00 2.65
N SER A 377 -28.34 -1.99 3.39
CA SER A 377 -27.14 -1.20 3.05
C SER A 377 -25.89 -1.97 3.44
N SER A 378 -24.84 -1.86 2.62
CA SER A 378 -23.54 -2.49 2.91
C SER A 378 -22.42 -1.46 2.88
N ALA A 379 -21.44 -1.64 3.77
CA ALA A 379 -20.21 -0.88 3.81
C ALA A 379 -19.02 -1.84 3.85
N ASP A 380 -18.01 -1.57 3.03
CA ASP A 380 -16.72 -2.25 3.01
C ASP A 380 -15.62 -1.21 3.11
N CYS A 381 -14.76 -1.33 4.11
CA CYS A 381 -13.62 -0.47 4.31
C CYS A 381 -12.35 -1.29 4.43
N THR A 382 -11.42 -1.04 3.53
CA THR A 382 -10.08 -1.64 3.55
C THR A 382 -9.05 -0.57 3.87
N LEU A 383 -8.21 -0.81 4.87
CA LEU A 383 -7.18 0.13 5.29
C LEU A 383 -5.82 -0.56 5.38
N HIS A 384 -4.87 -0.04 4.62
CA HIS A 384 -3.49 -0.47 4.61
C HIS A 384 -2.66 0.53 5.40
N LEU A 385 -1.99 0.06 6.45
CA LEU A 385 -1.16 0.88 7.32
C LEU A 385 0.26 0.31 7.35
N GLU A 386 1.23 1.15 7.04
CA GLU A 386 2.61 0.91 7.43
C GLU A 386 3.00 1.94 8.48
N ILE A 387 3.70 1.49 9.53
CA ILE A 387 3.93 2.32 10.71
C ILE A 387 5.39 2.18 11.13
N ALA A 388 6.03 3.30 11.43
CA ALA A 388 7.23 3.30 12.24
C ALA A 388 6.91 3.95 13.58
N LEU A 389 7.10 3.19 14.66
CA LEU A 389 6.64 3.53 15.99
C LEU A 389 7.80 3.47 16.97
N VAL A 390 7.96 4.52 17.77
CA VAL A 390 8.78 4.49 18.98
C VAL A 390 7.92 4.56 20.23
N GLN A 391 8.33 3.83 21.25
CA GLN A 391 7.62 3.72 22.51
C GLN A 391 8.61 3.66 23.67
N GLY A 392 8.28 4.32 24.77
CA GLY A 392 9.01 4.23 26.03
C GLY A 392 8.65 5.36 27.00
N PRO A 393 9.24 5.37 28.20
CA PRO A 393 9.16 6.52 29.10
C PRO A 393 9.73 7.77 28.43
N LYS A 394 9.09 8.93 28.66
CA LYS A 394 9.48 10.23 28.08
C LYS A 394 10.98 10.54 28.21
N GLU A 395 11.54 10.34 29.40
CA GLU A 395 12.97 10.59 29.66
C GLU A 395 13.90 9.62 28.92
N ALA A 396 13.47 8.35 28.77
CA ALA A 396 14.26 7.35 28.07
C ALA A 396 14.25 7.61 26.56
N LEU A 397 13.08 7.99 26.01
CA LEU A 397 12.95 8.39 24.61
C LEU A 397 13.82 9.61 24.30
N ALA A 398 13.80 10.64 25.14
CA ALA A 398 14.63 11.83 24.94
C ALA A 398 16.14 11.54 24.91
N ARG A 399 16.62 10.57 25.72
CA ARG A 399 18.04 10.16 25.73
C ARG A 399 18.44 9.36 24.48
N GLU A 400 17.51 8.56 23.96
CA GLU A 400 17.76 7.66 22.83
C GLU A 400 17.31 8.26 21.48
N GLU A 401 16.67 9.43 21.45
CA GLU A 401 16.11 10.05 20.23
C GLU A 401 17.12 10.08 19.08
N GLY A 402 18.32 10.59 19.33
CA GLY A 402 19.35 10.67 18.29
C GLY A 402 19.92 9.32 17.84
N VAL A 403 19.78 8.27 18.65
CA VAL A 403 20.11 6.89 18.27
C VAL A 403 19.00 6.32 17.39
N LEU A 404 17.75 6.48 17.79
CA LEU A 404 16.58 5.99 17.04
C LEU A 404 16.45 6.68 15.67
N ALA A 405 16.70 7.99 15.61
CA ALA A 405 16.74 8.74 14.35
C ALA A 405 17.80 8.16 13.40
N GLY A 406 19.00 7.88 13.90
CA GLY A 406 20.07 7.26 13.11
C GLY A 406 19.73 5.86 12.62
N VAL A 407 19.06 5.04 13.43
CA VAL A 407 18.60 3.71 12.99
C VAL A 407 17.67 3.85 11.80
N LEU A 408 16.69 4.76 11.89
CA LEU A 408 15.69 4.96 10.86
C LEU A 408 16.27 5.49 9.55
N LEU A 409 17.20 6.44 9.63
CA LEU A 409 17.93 6.93 8.46
C LEU A 409 18.83 5.88 7.83
N GLY A 410 19.36 4.94 8.61
CA GLY A 410 20.23 3.87 8.12
C GLY A 410 19.49 2.61 7.67
N LEU A 411 18.16 2.59 7.69
CA LEU A 411 17.38 1.47 7.18
C LEU A 411 17.57 1.35 5.66
N ALA A 412 17.92 0.15 5.20
CA ALA A 412 18.11 -0.12 3.78
C ALA A 412 17.33 -1.36 3.34
N LEU A 413 16.38 -1.19 2.42
CA LEU A 413 15.70 -2.29 1.75
C LEU A 413 16.65 -2.94 0.74
N ASP A 414 16.64 -4.27 0.64
CA ASP A 414 17.44 -4.97 -0.36
C ASP A 414 16.75 -4.90 -1.74
N PRO A 415 17.38 -4.31 -2.77
CA PRO A 415 16.78 -4.22 -4.10
C PRO A 415 16.47 -5.58 -4.73
N ARG A 416 17.24 -6.62 -4.38
CA ARG A 416 17.01 -7.98 -4.90
C ARG A 416 15.73 -8.56 -4.31
N TRP A 417 15.51 -8.37 -3.01
CA TRP A 417 14.26 -8.79 -2.37
C TRP A 417 13.06 -8.10 -2.99
N MET A 418 13.13 -6.79 -3.23
CA MET A 418 12.02 -6.05 -3.85
C MET A 418 11.66 -6.61 -5.23
N ALA A 419 12.66 -6.91 -6.07
CA ALA A 419 12.44 -7.47 -7.39
C ALA A 419 11.82 -8.89 -7.33
N LEU A 420 12.33 -9.74 -6.43
CA LEU A 420 11.84 -11.11 -6.26
C LEU A 420 10.43 -11.16 -5.67
N GLU A 421 10.13 -10.34 -4.65
CA GLU A 421 8.79 -10.25 -4.08
C GLU A 421 7.79 -9.69 -5.08
N ALA A 422 8.18 -8.74 -5.93
CA ALA A 422 7.32 -8.23 -7.00
C ALA A 422 6.96 -9.34 -8.01
N GLU A 423 7.92 -10.17 -8.43
CA GLU A 423 7.65 -11.29 -9.34
C GLU A 423 6.80 -12.38 -8.68
N ARG A 424 7.07 -12.69 -7.40
CA ARG A 424 6.23 -13.61 -6.61
C ARG A 424 4.80 -13.10 -6.52
N SER A 425 4.63 -11.84 -6.11
CA SER A 425 3.34 -11.17 -5.96
C SER A 425 2.57 -11.21 -7.27
N ARG A 426 3.22 -10.92 -8.40
CA ARG A 426 2.63 -10.99 -9.75
C ARG A 426 2.15 -12.39 -10.11
N THR A 427 2.93 -13.42 -9.80
CA THR A 427 2.53 -14.83 -10.03
C THR A 427 1.30 -15.17 -9.20
N VAL A 428 1.32 -14.86 -7.89
CA VAL A 428 0.19 -15.11 -6.98
C VAL A 428 -1.05 -14.37 -7.44
N SER A 429 -0.95 -13.08 -7.79
CA SER A 429 -2.08 -12.30 -8.33
C SER A 429 -2.66 -12.93 -9.59
N ARG A 430 -1.82 -13.38 -10.53
CA ARG A 430 -2.30 -14.03 -11.76
C ARG A 430 -3.07 -15.32 -11.45
N ASP A 431 -2.58 -16.11 -10.52
CA ASP A 431 -3.20 -17.39 -10.17
C ASP A 431 -4.51 -17.16 -9.40
N LEU A 432 -4.56 -16.17 -8.49
CA LEU A 432 -5.79 -15.72 -7.85
C LEU A 432 -6.81 -15.21 -8.88
N THR A 433 -6.40 -14.39 -9.84
CA THR A 433 -7.28 -13.92 -10.93
C THR A 433 -7.84 -15.10 -11.73
N ARG A 434 -7.00 -16.09 -12.08
CA ARG A 434 -7.47 -17.28 -12.80
C ARG A 434 -8.52 -18.06 -12.01
N MET A 435 -8.29 -18.24 -10.71
CA MET A 435 -9.23 -18.90 -9.81
C MET A 435 -10.55 -18.13 -9.72
N VAL A 436 -10.53 -16.81 -9.52
CA VAL A 436 -11.76 -15.99 -9.46
C VAL A 436 -12.53 -16.03 -10.78
N LEU A 437 -11.84 -15.96 -11.92
CA LEU A 437 -12.48 -16.09 -13.24
C LEU A 437 -13.14 -17.47 -13.42
N GLN A 438 -12.50 -18.52 -12.94
CA GLN A 438 -13.09 -19.87 -12.96
C GLN A 438 -14.33 -19.95 -12.05
N MET A 439 -14.25 -19.45 -10.82
CA MET A 439 -15.40 -19.41 -9.91
C MET A 439 -16.59 -18.63 -10.49
N ASN A 440 -16.33 -17.50 -11.15
CA ASN A 440 -17.37 -16.72 -11.82
C ASN A 440 -18.02 -17.51 -12.97
N LYS A 441 -17.22 -18.21 -13.77
CA LYS A 441 -17.74 -19.06 -14.85
C LYS A 441 -18.62 -20.19 -14.30
N GLU A 442 -18.16 -20.87 -13.25
CA GLU A 442 -18.93 -21.93 -12.60
C GLU A 442 -20.25 -21.38 -12.00
N ALA A 443 -20.23 -20.18 -11.42
CA ALA A 443 -21.43 -19.52 -10.92
C ALA A 443 -22.41 -19.11 -12.04
N GLU A 444 -21.92 -18.64 -13.19
CA GLU A 444 -22.75 -18.34 -14.37
C GLU A 444 -23.42 -19.61 -14.93
N GLU A 445 -22.67 -20.71 -15.02
CA GLU A 445 -23.19 -22.02 -15.45
C GLU A 445 -24.28 -22.50 -14.48
N PHE A 446 -24.03 -22.40 -13.17
CA PHE A 446 -25.01 -22.75 -12.15
C PHE A 446 -26.27 -21.87 -12.22
N ASN A 447 -26.12 -20.55 -12.33
CA ASN A 447 -27.25 -19.62 -12.42
C ASN A 447 -28.07 -19.84 -13.70
N THR A 448 -27.40 -20.14 -14.82
CA THR A 448 -28.06 -20.50 -16.07
C THR A 448 -28.86 -21.79 -15.93
N TRP A 449 -28.25 -22.81 -15.30
CA TRP A 449 -28.92 -24.07 -15.02
C TRP A 449 -30.14 -23.89 -14.09
N MET A 450 -29.99 -23.11 -13.01
CA MET A 450 -31.09 -22.78 -12.09
C MET A 450 -32.20 -22.01 -12.80
N SER A 451 -31.87 -20.98 -13.58
CA SER A 451 -32.86 -20.19 -14.33
C SER A 451 -33.65 -21.04 -15.31
N ARG A 452 -32.99 -21.95 -16.05
CA ARG A 452 -33.67 -22.89 -16.95
C ARG A 452 -34.57 -23.85 -16.18
N SER A 453 -34.07 -24.42 -15.09
CA SER A 453 -34.83 -25.36 -14.26
C SER A 453 -36.06 -24.70 -13.63
N TRP A 454 -35.91 -23.49 -13.07
CA TRP A 454 -37.04 -22.71 -12.53
C TRP A 454 -38.02 -22.28 -13.62
N THR A 455 -37.53 -21.84 -14.78
CA THR A 455 -38.39 -21.48 -15.91
C THR A 455 -39.20 -22.68 -16.37
N ASN A 456 -38.59 -23.87 -16.44
CA ASN A 456 -39.29 -25.09 -16.82
C ASN A 456 -40.32 -25.51 -15.75
N LEU A 457 -39.94 -25.46 -14.47
CA LEU A 457 -40.80 -25.78 -13.33
C LEU A 457 -41.99 -24.81 -13.19
N LEU A 458 -41.78 -23.52 -13.47
CA LEU A 458 -42.84 -22.49 -13.50
C LEU A 458 -43.66 -22.49 -14.80
N SER A 459 -43.15 -23.13 -15.86
CA SER A 459 -43.87 -23.25 -17.14
C SER A 459 -44.78 -24.48 -17.25
N ASP A 460 -44.93 -25.26 -16.16
CA ASP A 460 -45.70 -26.52 -16.08
C ASP A 460 -45.32 -27.55 -17.17
N GLN A 461 -44.06 -27.52 -17.63
CA GLN A 461 -43.58 -28.44 -18.66
C GLN A 461 -42.90 -29.64 -18.02
N THR A 462 -43.45 -30.83 -18.30
CA THR A 462 -42.87 -32.10 -17.88
C THR A 462 -42.38 -32.86 -19.10
N TYR A 463 -41.16 -33.40 -19.03
CA TYR A 463 -40.66 -34.32 -20.05
C TYR A 463 -40.81 -35.75 -19.54
N ALA A 464 -41.39 -36.61 -20.37
CA ALA A 464 -41.49 -38.04 -20.08
C ALA A 464 -40.79 -38.84 -21.16
N ARG A 465 -40.03 -39.86 -20.77
CA ARG A 465 -39.28 -40.71 -21.69
C ARG A 465 -39.84 -42.12 -21.70
N ASP A 466 -39.97 -42.70 -22.88
CA ASP A 466 -40.26 -44.13 -23.01
C ASP A 466 -38.96 -44.91 -22.78
N PRO A 467 -38.86 -45.73 -21.72
CA PRO A 467 -37.65 -46.51 -21.43
C PRO A 467 -37.38 -47.58 -22.50
N ALA A 468 -38.39 -48.03 -23.25
CA ALA A 468 -38.24 -49.08 -24.25
C ALA A 468 -37.76 -48.55 -25.61
N THR A 469 -38.17 -47.34 -26.02
CA THR A 469 -37.80 -46.76 -27.32
C THR A 469 -36.79 -45.62 -27.22
N GLY A 470 -36.64 -45.03 -26.03
CA GLY A 470 -35.81 -43.87 -25.79
C GLY A 470 -36.43 -42.54 -26.23
N GLU A 471 -37.63 -42.55 -26.82
CA GLU A 471 -38.36 -41.36 -27.26
C GLU A 471 -38.73 -40.47 -26.08
N THR A 472 -38.60 -39.16 -26.26
CA THR A 472 -38.89 -38.16 -25.23
C THR A 472 -40.07 -37.29 -25.66
N PHE A 473 -41.07 -37.20 -24.80
CA PHE A 473 -42.30 -36.44 -25.00
C PHE A 473 -42.29 -35.20 -24.13
N ARG A 474 -42.70 -34.07 -24.72
CA ARG A 474 -42.98 -32.83 -23.98
C ARG A 474 -44.46 -32.80 -23.64
N LEU A 475 -44.76 -32.87 -22.36
CA LEU A 475 -46.10 -33.02 -21.82
C LEU A 475 -46.40 -31.89 -20.83
N TYR A 476 -47.68 -31.66 -20.57
CA TYR A 476 -48.13 -30.65 -19.61
C TYR A 476 -48.60 -31.34 -18.33
N LYS A 477 -48.07 -30.90 -17.19
CA LYS A 477 -48.46 -31.37 -15.86
C LYS A 477 -48.22 -30.25 -14.87
N GLN A 478 -49.21 -29.97 -14.04
CA GLN A 478 -49.03 -29.01 -12.95
C GLN A 478 -48.02 -29.58 -11.94
N SER A 479 -47.12 -28.72 -11.46
CA SER A 479 -45.97 -29.09 -10.62
C SER A 479 -46.30 -29.86 -9.31
N PHE A 480 -47.57 -29.84 -8.88
CA PHE A 480 -48.07 -30.52 -7.67
C PHE A 480 -48.94 -31.76 -7.96
N ASP A 481 -49.16 -32.12 -9.23
CA ASP A 481 -49.82 -33.37 -9.60
C ASP A 481 -48.85 -34.55 -9.45
N THR A 482 -49.29 -35.63 -8.81
CA THR A 482 -48.47 -36.85 -8.58
C THR A 482 -48.76 -37.95 -9.59
N GLY A 483 -49.74 -37.76 -10.48
CA GLY A 483 -50.15 -38.77 -11.45
C GLY A 483 -49.09 -39.06 -12.51
N THR A 484 -48.83 -40.33 -12.75
CA THR A 484 -47.78 -40.79 -13.67
C THR A 484 -48.22 -40.78 -15.14
N PHE A 485 -47.26 -40.70 -16.07
CA PHE A 485 -47.52 -40.84 -17.51
C PHE A 485 -47.38 -42.27 -18.01
N TRP A 486 -48.29 -42.68 -18.91
CA TRP A 486 -48.35 -44.02 -19.49
C TRP A 486 -48.50 -43.94 -21.01
N ARG A 487 -47.87 -44.88 -21.72
CA ARG A 487 -47.93 -45.00 -23.18
C ARG A 487 -48.69 -46.24 -23.61
N GLU A 488 -49.57 -46.04 -24.59
CA GLU A 488 -50.36 -47.08 -25.22
C GLU A 488 -49.47 -48.01 -26.08
N PRO A 489 -49.68 -49.33 -26.06
CA PRO A 489 -48.84 -50.28 -26.78
C PRO A 489 -49.06 -50.32 -28.30
N VAL A 490 -50.25 -49.94 -28.82
CA VAL A 490 -50.62 -50.16 -30.23
C VAL A 490 -50.47 -48.90 -31.08
N PHE A 491 -51.08 -47.78 -30.68
CA PHE A 491 -51.08 -46.53 -31.45
C PHE A 491 -50.17 -45.44 -30.86
N GLY A 492 -49.56 -45.71 -29.70
CA GLY A 492 -48.51 -44.88 -29.11
C GLY A 492 -49.00 -43.59 -28.43
N GLY A 493 -50.29 -43.46 -28.14
CA GLY A 493 -50.83 -42.33 -27.37
C GLY A 493 -50.26 -42.26 -25.95
N VAL A 494 -50.16 -41.04 -25.39
CA VAL A 494 -49.70 -40.81 -24.02
C VAL A 494 -50.86 -40.34 -23.16
N LEU A 495 -51.07 -41.02 -22.03
CA LEU A 495 -52.03 -40.68 -20.99
C LEU A 495 -51.29 -40.16 -19.76
N GLY A 496 -51.70 -39.00 -19.23
CA GLY A 496 -51.14 -38.40 -18.01
C GLY A 496 -52.11 -38.39 -16.84
N GLY A 497 -51.60 -38.08 -15.64
CA GLY A 497 -52.42 -37.91 -14.44
C GLY A 497 -52.87 -39.23 -13.78
N VAL A 498 -52.20 -40.35 -14.04
CA VAL A 498 -52.58 -41.66 -13.48
C VAL A 498 -52.06 -41.79 -12.05
N GLU A 499 -52.96 -41.71 -11.07
CA GLU A 499 -52.63 -41.90 -9.65
C GLU A 499 -52.04 -43.27 -9.35
N ARG A 500 -50.97 -43.29 -8.54
CA ARG A 500 -50.23 -44.50 -8.20
C ARG A 500 -51.01 -45.34 -7.18
N GLY A 501 -51.14 -46.64 -7.45
CA GLY A 501 -51.94 -47.58 -6.66
C GLY A 501 -53.45 -47.48 -6.91
N GLY A 502 -53.87 -46.70 -7.90
CA GLY A 502 -55.27 -46.58 -8.28
C GLY A 502 -55.73 -47.71 -9.21
N LYS A 503 -57.05 -47.95 -9.25
CA LYS A 503 -57.68 -48.94 -10.15
C LYS A 503 -57.37 -48.70 -11.63
N LEU A 504 -57.11 -47.45 -12.02
CA LEU A 504 -56.72 -47.10 -13.39
C LEU A 504 -55.31 -47.59 -13.73
N GLU A 505 -54.36 -47.54 -12.78
CA GLU A 505 -53.01 -48.07 -12.99
C GLU A 505 -53.04 -49.59 -13.23
N GLU A 506 -53.83 -50.32 -12.44
CA GLU A 506 -54.01 -51.77 -12.60
C GLU A 506 -54.60 -52.13 -13.97
N LEU A 507 -55.61 -51.39 -14.42
CA LEU A 507 -56.23 -51.60 -15.73
C LEU A 507 -55.28 -51.29 -16.89
N LEU A 508 -54.45 -50.25 -16.75
CA LEU A 508 -53.44 -49.89 -17.75
C LEU A 508 -52.33 -50.97 -17.84
N GLN A 509 -51.87 -51.47 -16.70
CA GLN A 509 -50.91 -52.58 -16.66
C GLN A 509 -51.48 -53.85 -17.29
N ALA A 510 -52.73 -54.21 -16.96
CA ALA A 510 -53.41 -55.37 -17.56
C ALA A 510 -53.64 -55.19 -19.07
N GLY A 511 -53.84 -53.95 -19.54
CA GLY A 511 -53.97 -53.58 -20.94
C GLY A 511 -52.65 -53.45 -21.70
N GLY A 512 -51.50 -53.75 -21.07
CA GLY A 512 -50.18 -53.70 -21.71
C GLY A 512 -49.61 -52.29 -21.92
N TRP A 513 -50.18 -51.28 -21.27
CA TRP A 513 -49.62 -49.93 -21.27
C TRP A 513 -48.33 -49.89 -20.45
N ARG A 514 -47.42 -48.98 -20.82
CA ARG A 514 -46.11 -48.86 -20.17
C ARG A 514 -45.94 -47.51 -19.52
N ARG A 515 -45.37 -47.51 -18.31
CA ARG A 515 -45.06 -46.27 -17.58
C ARG A 515 -43.86 -45.57 -18.22
N LEU A 516 -43.96 -44.25 -18.36
CA LEU A 516 -42.86 -43.40 -18.81
C LEU A 516 -42.00 -42.95 -17.61
N GLU A 517 -40.71 -42.71 -17.86
CA GLU A 517 -39.78 -42.10 -16.89
C GLU A 517 -39.94 -40.58 -16.92
N GLU A 518 -40.17 -39.95 -15.77
CA GLU A 518 -40.45 -38.52 -15.70
C GLU A 518 -39.20 -37.72 -15.31
N SER A 519 -38.98 -36.59 -15.98
CA SER A 519 -37.99 -35.61 -15.55
C SER A 519 -38.63 -34.54 -14.67
N LEU A 520 -38.40 -34.67 -13.37
CA LEU A 520 -38.89 -33.72 -12.36
C LEU A 520 -38.15 -32.38 -12.36
N SER A 521 -37.04 -32.27 -13.10
CA SER A 521 -36.30 -31.00 -13.28
C SER A 521 -36.83 -30.15 -14.44
N GLY A 522 -37.79 -30.69 -15.21
CA GLY A 522 -38.28 -30.06 -16.43
C GLY A 522 -37.25 -30.04 -17.57
N LEU A 523 -36.18 -30.84 -17.53
CA LEU A 523 -35.17 -30.96 -18.59
C LEU A 523 -35.05 -32.40 -19.13
N PRO A 524 -34.88 -32.62 -20.44
CA PRO A 524 -34.56 -33.95 -20.95
C PRO A 524 -33.18 -34.41 -20.44
N GLY A 525 -33.09 -35.64 -19.92
CA GLY A 525 -31.82 -36.26 -19.50
C GLY A 525 -31.68 -36.56 -18.00
N THR A 526 -32.56 -36.04 -17.15
CA THR A 526 -32.59 -36.32 -15.70
C THR A 526 -33.82 -37.16 -15.35
N TRP A 527 -33.75 -38.46 -15.56
CA TRP A 527 -34.89 -39.38 -15.46
C TRP A 527 -34.96 -40.04 -14.07
N ARG A 528 -36.17 -40.28 -13.55
CA ARG A 528 -36.43 -41.03 -12.31
C ARG A 528 -37.46 -42.13 -12.51
#